data_AF-A0A955NQZ3-F1
#
_entry.id   AF-A0A955NQZ3-F1
#
_cell.length_a   1.000
_cell.length_b   1.000
_cell.length_c   1.000
_cell.angle_alpha   90.00
_cell.angle_beta   90.00
_cell.angle_gamma   90.00
#
_symmetry.space_group_name_H-M   'P 1'
#
loop_
_entity.id
_entity.type
_entity.pdbx_description
1 polymer ?
#
loop_
_entity_poly.entity_id
_entity_poly.type
_entity_poly.pdbx_seq_one_letter_code
_entity_poly.pdbx_strand_id
1 'polypeptide(L)'
;MRVAIHQPNFNPYLGVVAKYLLADHIVHLDTVQFVKNEFQNRNKIVLNGQPHWLTVPVIHSYQQKINEVVIDNRRPWRRKHLKTLEQGYSKTPC
;
A
#
# COMPACT_ATOMS: atom_id res chain seq x y z
N MET A 1 -9.85 -26.46 5.09
CA MET A 1 -9.50 -25.56 3.99
C MET A 1 -9.96 -24.14 4.31
N ARG A 2 -9.03 -23.22 4.53
CA ARG A 2 -9.24 -21.81 4.84
C ARG A 2 -8.89 -20.98 3.62
N VAL A 3 -9.83 -20.17 3.16
CA VAL A 3 -9.63 -19.26 2.02
C VAL A 3 -9.69 -17.82 2.53
N ALA A 4 -8.65 -17.05 2.24
CA ALA A 4 -8.60 -15.62 2.54
C ALA A 4 -8.81 -14.81 1.27
N ILE A 5 -9.77 -13.88 1.30
CA ILE A 5 -10.01 -12.92 0.22
C ILE A 5 -9.66 -11.52 0.74
N HIS A 6 -8.87 -10.75 0.00
CA HIS A 6 -8.43 -9.41 0.43
C HIS A 6 -8.20 -8.46 -0.74
N GLN A 7 -8.62 -7.21 -0.59
CA GLN A 7 -8.30 -6.15 -1.57
C GLN A 7 -6.83 -5.74 -1.42
N PRO A 8 -6.05 -5.63 -2.51
CA PRO A 8 -4.63 -5.31 -2.42
C PRO A 8 -4.41 -3.88 -1.88
N ASN A 9 -3.40 -3.74 -1.02
CA ASN A 9 -2.95 -2.48 -0.42
C ASN A 9 -1.49 -2.21 -0.79
N PHE A 10 -1.09 -0.93 -0.88
CA PHE A 10 0.29 -0.55 -1.22
C PHE A 10 1.33 -1.10 -0.22
N ASN A 11 0.98 -1.14 1.07
CA ASN A 11 1.81 -1.73 2.13
C ASN A 11 0.90 -2.34 3.22
N PRO A 12 0.55 -3.63 3.13
CA PRO A 12 -0.40 -4.24 4.06
C PRO A 12 0.15 -4.28 5.49
N TYR A 13 -0.69 -3.94 6.47
CA TYR A 13 -0.32 -4.07 7.89
C TYR A 13 -0.25 -5.54 8.31
N LEU A 14 0.41 -5.81 9.45
CA LEU A 14 0.71 -7.17 9.90
C LEU A 14 -0.50 -8.10 10.05
N GLY A 15 -1.71 -7.58 10.31
CA GLY A 15 -2.91 -8.42 10.38
C GLY A 15 -3.32 -9.01 9.01
N VAL A 16 -3.03 -8.32 7.91
CA VAL A 16 -3.23 -8.88 6.56
C VAL A 16 -2.20 -9.98 6.30
N VAL A 17 -0.95 -9.77 6.71
CA VAL A 17 0.11 -10.79 6.60
C VAL A 17 -0.24 -12.01 7.44
N ALA A 18 -0.67 -11.83 8.68
CA ALA A 18 -1.12 -12.92 9.55
C ALA A 18 -2.30 -13.68 8.93
N LYS A 19 -3.27 -12.96 8.34
CA LYS A 19 -4.39 -13.57 7.60
C LYS A 19 -3.89 -14.45 6.44
N TYR A 20 -2.88 -13.99 5.70
CA TYR A 20 -2.29 -14.76 4.60
C TYR A 20 -1.55 -16.00 5.10
N LEU A 21 -0.79 -15.89 6.18
CA LEU A 21 -0.06 -17.01 6.78
C LEU A 21 -0.99 -18.11 7.34
N LEU A 22 -2.22 -17.76 7.71
CA LEU A 22 -3.20 -18.70 8.27
C LEU A 22 -4.11 -19.35 7.22
N ALA A 23 -4.02 -18.94 5.95
CA ALA A 23 -4.88 -19.40 4.87
C ALA A 23 -4.21 -20.48 4.01
N ASP A 24 -5.00 -21.46 3.56
CA ASP A 24 -4.55 -22.47 2.59
C ASP A 24 -4.52 -21.89 1.17
N HIS A 25 -5.44 -20.96 0.88
CA HIS A 25 -5.53 -20.23 -0.39
C HIS A 25 -5.80 -18.74 -0.17
N ILE A 26 -5.16 -17.90 -0.98
CA ILE A 26 -5.33 -16.45 -0.96
C ILE A 26 -5.90 -16.01 -2.32
N VAL A 27 -6.95 -15.19 -2.27
CA VAL A 27 -7.54 -14.53 -3.45
C VAL A 27 -7.36 -13.03 -3.30
N HIS A 28 -6.70 -12.42 -4.27
CA HIS A 28 -6.64 -10.96 -4.38
C HIS A 28 -7.94 -10.46 -5.02
N LEU A 29 -8.70 -9.67 -4.28
CA LEU A 29 -9.93 -9.05 -4.76
C LEU A 29 -9.61 -7.73 -5.43
N ASP A 30 -9.09 -7.79 -6.66
CA ASP A 30 -8.66 -6.63 -7.45
C ASP A 30 -9.67 -6.22 -8.54
N THR A 31 -10.76 -6.98 -8.69
CA THR A 31 -11.85 -6.72 -9.64
C THR A 31 -12.91 -5.74 -9.13
N VAL A 32 -12.72 -5.19 -7.93
CA VAL A 32 -13.60 -4.18 -7.33
C VAL A 32 -13.10 -2.77 -7.65
N GLN A 33 -13.96 -1.78 -7.47
CA GLN A 33 -13.64 -0.38 -7.73
C GLN A 33 -12.45 0.11 -6.91
N PHE A 34 -11.52 0.79 -7.58
CA PHE A 34 -10.40 1.48 -6.96
C PHE A 34 -10.87 2.72 -6.20
N VAL A 35 -10.33 2.90 -4.99
CA VAL A 35 -10.58 4.09 -4.16
C VAL A 35 -9.28 4.88 -4.02
N LYS A 36 -9.26 6.06 -4.64
CA LYS A 36 -8.10 6.95 -4.58
C LYS A 36 -7.92 7.52 -3.17
N ASN A 37 -6.67 7.63 -2.75
CA ASN A 37 -6.23 8.23 -1.48
C ASN A 37 -6.50 7.37 -0.24
N GLU A 38 -6.78 6.09 -0.45
CA GLU A 38 -6.91 5.08 0.60
C GLU A 38 -5.66 4.19 0.70
N PHE A 39 -5.71 3.18 1.57
CA PHE A 39 -4.64 2.20 1.75
C PHE A 39 -4.27 1.41 0.48
N GLN A 40 -5.12 1.46 -0.55
CA GLN A 40 -4.84 0.90 -1.87
C GLN A 40 -3.62 1.58 -2.54
N ASN A 41 -3.46 2.90 -2.39
CA ASN A 41 -2.32 3.64 -2.97
C ASN A 41 -1.53 4.48 -1.96
N ARG A 42 -1.84 4.41 -0.66
CA ARG A 42 -1.14 5.14 0.39
C ARG A 42 -0.85 4.28 1.60
N ASN A 43 0.13 4.71 2.40
CA ASN A 43 0.40 4.13 3.71
C ASN A 43 0.83 5.19 4.71
N LYS A 44 0.50 5.02 5.99
CA LYS A 44 0.96 5.92 7.07
C LYS A 44 2.25 5.36 7.66
N ILE A 45 3.25 6.21 7.75
CA ILE A 45 4.46 5.98 8.54
C ILE A 45 4.51 7.00 9.68
N VAL A 46 5.31 6.72 10.70
CA VAL A 46 5.59 7.69 11.77
C VAL A 46 6.88 8.40 11.44
N LEU A 47 6.81 9.70 11.17
CA LEU A 47 7.97 10.54 10.90
C LEU A 47 8.07 11.59 12.00
N ASN A 48 9.18 11.60 12.75
CA ASN A 48 9.39 12.52 13.87
C ASN A 48 8.23 12.54 14.89
N GLY A 49 7.69 11.36 15.20
CA GLY A 49 6.57 11.21 16.14
C GLY A 49 5.18 11.60 15.57
N GLN A 50 5.09 11.97 14.30
CA GLN A 50 3.82 12.37 13.66
C GLN A 50 3.46 11.46 12.48
N PRO A 51 2.17 11.19 12.23
CA PRO A 51 1.75 10.42 11.06
C PRO A 51 2.08 11.15 9.75
N HIS A 52 2.73 10.46 8.83
CA HIS A 52 3.07 10.95 7.50
C HIS A 52 2.59 9.97 6.43
N TRP A 53 1.99 10.50 5.36
CA TRP A 53 1.49 9.67 4.26
C TRP A 53 2.56 9.46 3.19
N LEU A 54 2.90 8.20 2.93
CA LEU A 54 3.54 7.79 1.67
C LEU A 54 2.44 7.51 0.64
N THR A 55 2.52 8.15 -0.53
CA THR A 55 1.49 8.06 -1.58
C THR A 55 2.11 7.62 -2.89
N VAL A 56 1.65 6.48 -3.40
CA VAL A 56 1.91 6.06 -4.77
C VAL A 56 1.02 6.87 -5.70
N PRO A 57 1.60 7.65 -6.61
CA PRO A 57 0.82 8.37 -7.61
C PRO A 57 0.27 7.35 -8.63
N VAL A 58 -0.98 7.55 -9.01
CA VAL A 58 -1.69 6.67 -9.95
C VAL A 58 -2.42 7.49 -11.00
N ILE A 59 -2.52 6.93 -12.21
CA ILE A 59 -3.40 7.38 -13.27
C ILE A 59 -4.68 6.55 -13.13
N HIS A 60 -5.80 7.22 -12.83
CA HIS A 60 -7.07 6.55 -12.61
C HIS A 60 -8.23 7.42 -13.10
N SER A 61 -9.33 6.76 -13.45
CA SER A 61 -10.63 7.33 -13.74
C SER A 61 -11.68 6.84 -12.75
N TYR A 62 -12.84 7.51 -12.69
CA TYR A 62 -13.97 7.06 -11.86
C TYR A 62 -14.43 5.66 -12.29
N GLN A 63 -14.86 4.84 -11.32
CA GLN A 63 -15.33 3.44 -11.50
C GLN A 63 -14.31 2.43 -12.03
N GLN A 64 -13.05 2.80 -12.20
CA GLN A 64 -12.00 1.89 -12.62
C GLN A 64 -11.73 0.81 -11.54
N LYS A 65 -11.49 -0.44 -11.96
CA LYS A 65 -11.13 -1.52 -11.04
C LYS A 65 -9.68 -1.40 -10.57
N ILE A 66 -9.35 -1.99 -9.42
CA ILE A 66 -7.99 -1.92 -8.87
C ILE A 66 -6.96 -2.49 -9.87
N ASN A 67 -7.26 -3.60 -10.53
CA ASN A 67 -6.37 -4.22 -11.51
C ASN A 67 -6.20 -3.45 -12.83
N GLU A 68 -7.03 -2.44 -13.08
CA GLU A 68 -6.95 -1.58 -14.26
C GLU A 68 -6.10 -0.31 -13.99
N VAL A 69 -5.84 0.04 -12.72
CA VAL A 69 -5.16 1.28 -12.34
C VAL A 69 -3.65 1.19 -12.57
N VAL A 70 -3.10 2.24 -13.19
CA VAL A 70 -1.68 2.31 -13.55
C VAL A 70 -0.92 3.25 -12.62
N ILE A 71 0.27 2.85 -12.19
CA ILE A 71 1.16 3.71 -11.39
C ILE A 71 1.74 4.82 -12.27
N ASP A 72 1.64 6.06 -11.81
CA ASP A 72 2.22 7.22 -12.47
C ASP A 72 3.72 7.36 -12.15
N ASN A 73 4.56 6.73 -12.96
CA ASN A 73 6.01 6.78 -12.81
C ASN A 73 6.68 8.04 -13.39
N ARG A 74 5.92 9.04 -13.87
CA ARG A 74 6.49 10.31 -14.36
C ARG A 74 7.14 11.12 -13.24
N ARG A 75 6.77 10.84 -11.98
CA ARG A 75 7.38 11.44 -10.79
C ARG A 75 8.25 10.39 -10.08
N PRO A 76 9.42 10.78 -9.52
CA PRO A 76 10.32 9.86 -8.83
C PRO A 76 9.82 9.50 -7.41
N TRP A 77 8.60 8.98 -7.30
CA TRP A 77 7.92 8.71 -6.03
C TRP A 77 8.65 7.64 -5.19
N ARG A 78 9.20 6.60 -5.85
CA ARG A 78 9.99 5.55 -5.17
C ARG A 78 11.20 6.13 -4.46
N ARG A 79 11.99 6.94 -5.16
CA ARG A 79 13.16 7.63 -4.60
C ARG A 79 12.76 8.56 -3.46
N LYS A 80 11.64 9.27 -3.58
CA LYS A 80 11.12 10.12 -2.51
C LYS A 80 10.76 9.29 -1.27
N HIS A 81 10.01 8.19 -1.44
CA HIS A 81 9.63 7.31 -0.34
C HIS A 81 10.86 6.73 0.36
N LEU A 82 11.82 6.18 -0.39
CA LEU A 82 13.06 5.64 0.18
C LEU A 82 13.82 6.68 0.99
N LYS A 83 14.02 7.89 0.42
CA LYS A 83 14.68 8.98 1.14
C LYS A 83 13.93 9.40 2.40
N THR A 84 12.59 9.44 2.37
CA THR A 84 11.78 9.74 3.55
C THR A 84 11.94 8.66 4.64
N LEU A 85 11.98 7.39 4.27
CA LEU A 85 12.21 6.28 5.21
C LEU A 85 13.62 6.33 5.79
N GLU A 86 14.64 6.50 4.95
CA GLU A 86 16.03 6.63 5.38
C GLU A 86 16.20 7.80 6.37
N GLN A 87 15.66 8.97 6.04
CA GLN A 87 15.74 10.14 6.92
C GLN A 87 14.95 9.95 8.22
N GLY A 88 13.80 9.29 8.17
CA GLY A 88 12.92 9.09 9.32
C GLY A 88 13.40 8.01 10.28
N TYR A 89 14.09 6.99 9.79
CA TYR A 89 14.38 5.77 10.55
C TYR A 89 15.87 5.41 10.65
N SER A 90 16.78 6.12 9.96
CA SER A 90 18.24 5.83 10.01
C SER A 90 18.86 5.93 11.41
N LYS A 91 18.21 6.65 12.33
CA LYS A 91 18.66 6.83 13.73
C LYS A 91 17.78 6.11 14.73
N THR A 92 16.83 5.30 14.28
CA THR A 92 15.96 4.53 15.18
C THR A 92 16.76 3.36 15.76
N PRO A 93 16.69 3.11 17.08
CA PRO A 93 17.33 1.94 17.68
C PRO A 93 16.81 0.64 17.06
N CYS A 94 17.69 -0.35 16.93
CA CYS A 94 17.34 -1.72 16.53
C CYS A 94 16.58 -2.44 17.66
#